data_AF-A0A5C1WEW5-F1
#
_entry.id   AF-A0A5C1WEW5-F1
#
_cell.length_a   1.000
_cell.length_b   1.000
_cell.length_c   1.000
_cell.angle_alpha   90.00
_cell.angle_beta   90.00
_cell.angle_gamma   90.00
#
_symmetry.space_group_name_H-M   'P 1'
#
loop_
_entity.id
_entity.type
_entity.pdbx_description
1 polymer ?
#
loop_
_entity_poly.entity_id
_entity_poly.type
_entity_poly.pdbx_seq_one_letter_code
_entity_poly.pdbx_strand_id
1 'polypeptide(L)'
;MILRNILRAAALTAALFAGSLAAKADALDDITKAGVINVGVFADFPPFSSVNPDMSLKGYDIDVAQILADGLKVKLNLVSVTGQNRIPFLTEKRVDLLMSVGYSAEREKVVDYVSAYAPYYIAVIGPQALKVSGKEDLADKSIAVNRGTLEDTSLTAVVPASADVRRFDNYNSVIQAFLSGQAQVMVVGNDVGSQVLAKRVDLKPEQKFQLLSSPDHIAINKNEPRLKQALNDAVAKLLADGKLNEISVKWLQKPLDPKDLKD
;
A
#
# COMPACT_ATOMS: atom_id res chain seq x y z
N MET A 1 24.28 -67.35 7.77
CA MET A 1 24.75 -66.23 6.92
C MET A 1 23.62 -65.31 6.42
N ILE A 2 22.36 -65.77 6.40
CA ILE A 2 21.22 -65.04 5.81
C ILE A 2 20.61 -63.99 6.76
N LEU A 3 20.63 -64.24 8.08
CA LEU A 3 20.03 -63.32 9.07
C LEU A 3 20.81 -62.00 9.28
N ARG A 4 22.10 -61.99 8.92
CA ARG A 4 22.98 -60.81 9.08
C ARG A 4 22.85 -59.79 7.95
N ASN A 5 22.24 -60.18 6.83
CA ASN A 5 21.98 -59.31 5.68
C ASN A 5 20.62 -58.61 5.75
N ILE A 6 19.64 -59.19 6.47
CA ILE A 6 18.30 -58.60 6.64
C ILE A 6 18.34 -57.40 7.60
N LEU A 7 19.18 -57.46 8.65
CA LEU A 7 19.38 -56.35 9.58
C LEU A 7 20.11 -55.13 8.98
N ARG A 8 20.89 -55.32 7.90
CA ARG A 8 21.56 -54.22 7.18
C ARG A 8 20.63 -53.53 6.18
N ALA A 9 19.66 -54.24 5.62
CA ALA A 9 18.67 -53.67 4.69
C ALA A 9 17.62 -52.81 5.40
N ALA A 10 17.24 -53.15 6.63
CA ALA A 10 16.28 -52.36 7.42
C ALA A 10 16.85 -51.03 7.96
N ALA A 11 18.17 -50.92 8.13
CA ALA A 11 18.83 -49.70 8.58
C ALA A 11 18.98 -48.65 7.46
N LEU A 12 18.95 -49.07 6.18
CA LEU A 12 19.09 -48.15 5.04
C LEU A 12 17.77 -47.48 4.64
N THR A 13 16.63 -48.11 4.91
CA THR A 13 15.30 -47.55 4.59
C THR A 13 14.79 -46.57 5.66
N ALA A 14 15.27 -46.65 6.90
CA ALA A 14 14.92 -45.71 7.96
C ALA A 14 15.62 -44.34 7.83
N ALA A 15 16.74 -44.27 7.11
CA ALA A 15 17.50 -43.03 6.90
C ALA A 15 16.89 -42.12 5.81
N LEU A 16 16.02 -42.63 4.94
CA LEU A 16 15.42 -41.86 3.84
C LEU A 16 14.14 -41.10 4.24
N PHE A 17 13.56 -41.39 5.41
CA PHE A 17 12.35 -40.71 5.90
C PHE A 17 12.62 -39.62 6.96
N ALA A 18 13.86 -39.48 7.43
CA ALA A 18 14.23 -38.47 8.43
C ALA A 18 14.65 -37.11 7.83
N GLY A 19 14.65 -36.97 6.50
CA GLY A 19 15.31 -35.85 5.81
C GLY A 19 14.41 -34.85 5.07
N SER A 20 13.10 -35.09 4.95
CA SER A 20 12.20 -34.10 4.35
C SER A 20 11.63 -33.17 5.42
N LEU A 21 12.50 -32.46 6.14
CA LEU A 21 12.13 -31.12 6.57
C LEU A 21 11.91 -30.36 5.26
N ALA A 22 10.66 -30.26 4.82
CA ALA A 22 10.30 -29.26 3.83
C ALA A 22 10.89 -27.96 4.36
N ALA A 23 11.95 -27.47 3.71
CA ALA A 23 12.46 -26.15 3.95
C ALA A 23 11.28 -25.23 3.66
N LYS A 24 10.56 -24.82 4.71
CA LYS A 24 9.58 -23.76 4.61
C LYS A 24 10.43 -22.54 4.31
N ALA A 25 10.53 -22.20 3.02
CA ALA A 25 11.02 -20.90 2.60
C ALA A 25 10.18 -19.87 3.36
N ASP A 26 10.83 -19.18 4.28
CA ASP A 26 10.21 -18.21 5.17
C ASP A 26 10.73 -16.85 4.73
N ALA A 27 9.83 -15.95 4.29
CA ALA A 27 10.24 -14.67 3.76
C ALA A 27 11.07 -13.87 4.76
N LEU A 28 10.82 -13.99 6.07
CA LEU A 28 11.60 -13.29 7.08
C LEU A 28 13.06 -13.78 7.11
N ASP A 29 13.27 -15.08 7.01
CA ASP A 29 14.62 -15.66 6.98
C ASP A 29 15.32 -15.32 5.66
N ASP A 30 14.61 -15.33 4.53
CA ASP A 30 15.13 -14.94 3.22
C ASP A 30 15.57 -13.46 3.21
N ILE A 31 14.74 -12.54 3.71
CA ILE A 31 15.04 -11.11 3.84
C ILE A 31 16.26 -10.90 4.75
N THR A 32 16.26 -11.53 5.92
CA THR A 32 17.35 -11.37 6.90
C THR A 32 18.67 -11.90 6.35
N LYS A 33 18.64 -13.05 5.65
CA LYS A 33 19.81 -13.65 5.02
C LYS A 33 20.32 -12.81 3.84
N ALA A 34 19.42 -12.23 3.05
CA ALA A 34 19.78 -11.32 1.97
C ALA A 34 20.39 -10.01 2.50
N GLY A 35 20.06 -9.62 3.74
CA GLY A 35 20.51 -8.37 4.34
C GLY A 35 19.85 -7.14 3.73
N VAL A 36 18.75 -7.32 2.99
CA VAL A 36 17.99 -6.27 2.31
C VAL A 36 16.51 -6.63 2.27
N ILE A 37 15.65 -5.64 2.49
CA ILE A 37 14.20 -5.73 2.26
C ILE A 37 13.80 -4.84 1.09
N ASN A 38 13.08 -5.41 0.12
CA ASN A 38 12.58 -4.72 -1.06
C ASN A 38 11.15 -4.23 -0.79
N VAL A 39 10.95 -2.92 -0.73
CA VAL A 39 9.66 -2.33 -0.40
C VAL A 39 9.10 -1.58 -1.61
N GLY A 40 7.94 -2.03 -2.09
CA GLY A 40 7.21 -1.40 -3.17
C GLY A 40 6.43 -0.18 -2.71
N VAL A 41 6.71 0.98 -3.31
CA VAL A 41 6.08 2.27 -3.01
C VAL A 41 5.67 2.99 -4.31
N PHE A 42 4.62 3.80 -4.25
CA PHE A 42 4.40 4.78 -5.32
C PHE A 42 5.51 5.84 -5.28
N ALA A 43 5.85 6.45 -6.41
CA ALA A 43 6.86 7.53 -6.46
C ALA A 43 6.25 8.94 -6.53
N ASP A 44 4.94 9.02 -6.77
CA ASP A 44 4.20 10.25 -7.08
C ASP A 44 2.92 10.40 -6.23
N PHE A 45 2.96 9.92 -5.00
CA PHE A 45 1.83 9.86 -4.08
C PHE A 45 2.09 10.70 -2.81
N PRO A 46 2.29 12.03 -2.91
CA PRO A 46 2.56 12.87 -1.75
C PRO A 46 1.30 13.00 -0.86
N PRO A 47 1.44 13.07 0.47
CA PRO A 47 2.69 13.15 1.24
C PRO A 47 3.31 11.78 1.61
N PHE A 48 2.71 10.68 1.17
CA PHE A 48 3.15 9.32 1.53
C PHE A 48 4.47 8.93 0.86
N SER A 49 4.63 9.27 -0.42
CA SER A 49 5.88 9.08 -1.15
C SER A 49 6.03 10.05 -2.32
N SER A 50 7.21 10.64 -2.46
CA SER A 50 7.56 11.59 -3.53
C SER A 50 9.05 11.58 -3.81
N VAL A 51 9.43 11.98 -5.02
CA VAL A 51 10.84 12.09 -5.45
C VAL A 51 11.45 13.43 -4.99
N ASN A 52 12.64 13.37 -4.40
CA ASN A 52 13.50 14.52 -4.09
C ASN A 52 14.26 15.03 -5.33
N PRO A 53 14.82 16.25 -5.29
CA PRO A 53 15.67 16.74 -6.37
C PRO A 53 16.89 15.86 -6.68
N ASP A 54 17.39 15.13 -5.69
CA ASP A 54 18.51 14.18 -5.82
C ASP A 54 18.06 12.77 -6.28
N MET A 55 16.81 12.63 -6.72
CA MET A 55 16.16 11.38 -7.15
C MET A 55 15.90 10.36 -6.05
N SER A 56 16.22 10.64 -4.78
CA SER A 56 15.81 9.79 -3.66
C SER A 56 14.31 9.91 -3.39
N LEU A 57 13.71 8.90 -2.75
CA LEU A 57 12.32 8.96 -2.31
C LEU A 57 12.22 9.48 -0.87
N LYS A 58 11.16 10.24 -0.59
CA LYS A 58 10.79 10.71 0.76
C LYS A 58 9.28 10.63 0.96
N GLY A 59 8.87 10.55 2.22
CA GLY A 59 7.46 10.65 2.59
C GLY A 59 7.14 9.79 3.81
N TYR A 60 5.86 9.76 4.18
CA TYR A 60 5.36 8.93 5.26
C TYR A 60 5.78 7.46 5.11
N ASP A 61 5.53 6.88 3.94
CA ASP A 61 5.81 5.47 3.65
C ASP A 61 7.29 5.17 3.76
N ILE A 62 8.13 6.13 3.38
CA ILE A 62 9.59 5.97 3.38
C ILE A 62 10.12 5.96 4.80
N ASP A 63 9.63 6.88 5.65
CA ASP A 63 10.02 6.92 7.06
C ASP A 63 9.58 5.63 7.78
N VAL A 64 8.37 5.13 7.53
CA VAL A 64 7.90 3.86 8.11
C VAL A 64 8.70 2.68 7.58
N ALA A 65 8.89 2.57 6.26
CA ALA A 65 9.66 1.48 5.65
C ALA A 65 11.10 1.43 6.16
N GLN A 66 11.73 2.59 6.39
CA GLN A 66 13.07 2.67 6.97
C GLN A 66 13.10 2.11 8.39
N ILE A 67 12.14 2.47 9.24
CA ILE A 67 12.09 1.96 10.62
C ILE A 67 11.83 0.44 10.63
N LEU A 68 11.01 -0.07 9.72
CA LEU A 68 10.78 -1.52 9.58
C LEU A 68 12.09 -2.24 9.17
N ALA A 69 12.82 -1.71 8.19
CA ALA A 69 14.11 -2.26 7.76
C ALA A 69 15.15 -2.24 8.89
N ASP A 70 15.23 -1.14 9.64
CA ASP A 70 16.13 -0.99 10.79
C ASP A 70 15.78 -1.99 11.90
N GLY A 71 14.49 -2.19 12.17
CA GLY A 71 14.00 -3.18 13.15
C GLY A 71 14.37 -4.62 12.77
N LEU A 72 14.38 -4.93 11.47
CA LEU A 72 14.84 -6.20 10.91
C LEU A 72 16.37 -6.27 10.74
N LYS A 73 17.08 -5.17 11.00
CA LYS A 73 18.55 -5.04 10.83
C LYS A 73 19.02 -5.34 9.39
N VAL A 74 18.21 -4.96 8.41
CA VAL A 74 18.53 -5.10 6.98
C VAL A 74 18.55 -3.74 6.29
N LYS A 75 19.15 -3.67 5.10
CA LYS A 75 19.10 -2.47 4.27
C LYS A 75 17.70 -2.30 3.66
N LEU A 76 17.22 -1.07 3.57
CA LEU A 76 16.03 -0.75 2.79
C LEU A 76 16.38 -0.60 1.32
N ASN A 77 15.67 -1.31 0.45
CA ASN A 77 15.67 -1.07 -0.99
C ASN A 77 14.25 -0.68 -1.44
N LEU A 78 14.09 0.54 -1.94
CA LEU A 78 12.79 1.04 -2.41
C LEU A 78 12.61 0.72 -3.89
N VAL A 79 11.47 0.15 -4.23
CA VAL A 79 11.11 -0.20 -5.61
C VAL A 79 9.85 0.57 -6.00
N SER A 80 9.95 1.39 -7.03
CA SER A 80 8.78 2.14 -7.53
C SER A 80 7.78 1.22 -8.20
N VAL A 81 6.51 1.35 -7.82
CA VAL A 81 5.39 0.59 -8.37
C VAL A 81 4.25 1.51 -8.83
N THR A 82 3.30 0.92 -9.56
CA THR A 82 2.07 1.54 -10.06
C THR A 82 0.86 0.77 -9.53
N GLY A 83 -0.36 1.32 -9.68
CA GLY A 83 -1.57 0.63 -9.24
C GLY A 83 -1.76 -0.71 -9.96
N GLN A 84 -1.36 -0.75 -11.23
CA GLN A 84 -1.51 -1.87 -12.14
C GLN A 84 -0.51 -3.01 -11.85
N ASN A 85 0.73 -2.70 -11.46
CA ASN A 85 1.79 -3.70 -11.34
C ASN A 85 2.15 -4.09 -9.91
N ARG A 86 1.69 -3.36 -8.88
CA ARG A 86 2.14 -3.57 -7.51
C ARG A 86 1.81 -4.95 -6.93
N ILE A 87 0.59 -5.45 -7.18
CA ILE A 87 0.18 -6.79 -6.72
C ILE A 87 1.00 -7.87 -7.43
N PRO A 88 1.14 -7.86 -8.79
CA PRO A 88 2.07 -8.74 -9.48
C PRO A 88 3.50 -8.70 -8.94
N PHE A 89 4.05 -7.50 -8.69
CA PHE A 89 5.40 -7.34 -8.14
C PHE A 89 5.56 -8.05 -6.80
N LEU A 90 4.56 -7.97 -5.93
CA LEU A 90 4.57 -8.67 -4.66
C LEU A 90 4.44 -10.18 -4.87
N THR A 91 3.44 -10.65 -5.63
CA THR A 91 3.18 -12.08 -5.83
C THR A 91 4.30 -12.81 -6.59
N GLU A 92 5.03 -12.10 -7.44
CA GLU A 92 6.22 -12.60 -8.16
C GLU A 92 7.52 -12.43 -7.36
N LYS A 93 7.43 -11.98 -6.09
CA LYS A 93 8.57 -11.76 -5.19
C LYS A 93 9.62 -10.78 -5.73
N ARG A 94 9.18 -9.80 -6.54
CA ARG A 94 10.01 -8.66 -6.97
C ARG A 94 10.14 -7.59 -5.88
N VAL A 95 9.18 -7.57 -4.96
CA VAL A 95 9.22 -6.84 -3.69
C VAL A 95 8.74 -7.77 -2.58
N ASP A 96 9.19 -7.49 -1.37
CA ASP A 96 8.81 -8.23 -0.16
C ASP A 96 7.54 -7.66 0.47
N LEU A 97 7.41 -6.32 0.47
CA LEU A 97 6.31 -5.56 1.05
C LEU A 97 5.74 -4.53 0.08
N LEU A 98 4.48 -4.13 0.28
CA LEU A 98 3.87 -2.96 -0.36
C LEU A 98 3.35 -1.98 0.70
N MET A 99 3.66 -0.68 0.55
CA MET A 99 3.16 0.42 1.42
C MET A 99 1.91 1.09 0.82
N SER A 100 1.05 1.71 1.62
CA SER A 100 -0.21 2.35 1.19
C SER A 100 -1.12 1.41 0.40
N VAL A 101 -1.51 0.29 1.02
CA VAL A 101 -2.48 -0.65 0.45
C VAL A 101 -3.78 -0.57 1.23
N GLY A 102 -4.81 0.02 0.63
CA GLY A 102 -6.17 -0.06 1.17
C GLY A 102 -6.73 -1.48 1.11
N TYR A 103 -7.47 -1.87 2.15
CA TYR A 103 -8.09 -3.18 2.27
C TYR A 103 -9.19 -3.41 1.22
N SER A 104 -9.25 -4.63 0.68
CA SER A 104 -10.41 -5.14 -0.05
C SER A 104 -10.43 -6.67 0.01
N ALA A 105 -11.63 -7.24 0.08
CA ALA A 105 -11.81 -8.69 0.10
C ALA A 105 -11.29 -9.37 -1.18
N GLU A 106 -11.23 -8.66 -2.30
CA GLU A 106 -10.64 -9.17 -3.54
C GLU A 106 -9.13 -9.35 -3.41
N ARG A 107 -8.42 -8.31 -2.97
CA ARG A 107 -6.96 -8.38 -2.75
C ARG A 107 -6.61 -9.33 -1.61
N GLU A 108 -7.42 -9.43 -0.56
CA GLU A 108 -7.21 -10.38 0.53
C GLU A 108 -7.15 -11.84 0.04
N LYS A 109 -7.71 -12.19 -1.12
CA LYS A 109 -7.55 -13.54 -1.67
C LYS A 109 -6.13 -13.86 -2.11
N VAL A 110 -5.32 -12.84 -2.43
CA VAL A 110 -4.00 -12.99 -3.06
C VAL A 110 -2.85 -12.40 -2.24
N VAL A 111 -3.13 -11.53 -1.28
CA VAL A 111 -2.13 -10.96 -0.35
C VAL A 111 -2.60 -11.07 1.10
N ASP A 112 -1.67 -10.97 2.04
CA ASP A 112 -1.97 -10.77 3.47
C ASP A 112 -1.72 -9.31 3.87
N TYR A 113 -2.58 -8.79 4.74
CA TYR A 113 -2.43 -7.46 5.31
C TYR A 113 -1.79 -7.51 6.70
N VAL A 114 -0.86 -6.60 6.94
CA VAL A 114 -0.36 -6.18 8.25
C VAL A 114 -1.28 -5.07 8.77
N SER A 115 -1.24 -4.75 10.06
CA SER A 115 -1.94 -3.63 10.67
C SER A 115 -1.80 -2.33 9.88
N ALA A 116 -2.88 -1.54 9.87
CA ALA A 116 -2.86 -0.20 9.30
C ALA A 116 -1.87 0.69 10.04
N TYR A 117 -1.14 1.51 9.30
CA TYR A 117 -0.07 2.37 9.83
C TYR A 117 -0.30 3.85 9.53
N ALA A 118 -1.19 4.20 8.60
CA ALA A 118 -1.54 5.59 8.35
C ALA A 118 -3.05 5.77 8.15
N PRO A 119 -3.63 6.87 8.67
CA PRO A 119 -5.03 7.19 8.45
C PRO A 119 -5.20 7.66 7.01
N TYR A 120 -6.22 7.12 6.32
CA TYR A 120 -6.47 7.47 4.94
C TYR A 120 -7.93 7.22 4.57
N TYR A 121 -8.48 8.07 3.72
CA TYR A 121 -9.77 7.83 3.08
C TYR A 121 -9.78 8.38 1.66
N ILE A 122 -10.58 7.73 0.82
CA ILE A 122 -10.75 8.11 -0.58
C ILE A 122 -11.78 9.22 -0.65
N ALA A 123 -11.43 10.32 -1.30
CA ALA A 123 -12.25 11.50 -1.44
C ALA A 123 -12.48 11.84 -2.92
N VAL A 124 -13.64 12.43 -3.20
CA VAL A 124 -13.90 13.11 -4.45
C VAL A 124 -13.54 14.58 -4.30
N ILE A 125 -12.62 15.06 -5.12
CA ILE A 125 -12.16 16.45 -5.11
C ILE A 125 -12.65 17.15 -6.39
N GLY A 126 -13.20 18.35 -6.25
CA GLY A 126 -13.71 19.14 -7.37
C GLY A 126 -13.71 20.65 -7.09
N PRO A 127 -13.93 21.51 -8.10
CA PRO A 127 -14.00 22.96 -7.90
C PRO A 127 -15.20 23.30 -7.03
N GLN A 128 -15.10 24.30 -6.14
CA GLN A 128 -16.21 24.75 -5.30
C GLN A 128 -17.51 25.03 -6.09
N ALA A 129 -17.40 25.63 -7.27
CA ALA A 129 -18.55 25.95 -8.12
C ALA A 129 -19.31 24.72 -8.65
N LEU A 130 -18.67 23.54 -8.70
CA LEU A 130 -19.30 22.30 -9.16
C LEU A 130 -20.11 21.67 -8.03
N LYS A 131 -21.43 21.56 -8.22
CA LYS A 131 -22.32 20.91 -7.24
C LYS A 131 -22.24 19.39 -7.36
N VAL A 132 -21.55 18.77 -6.41
CA VAL A 132 -21.45 17.32 -6.24
C VAL A 132 -21.49 17.07 -4.73
N SER A 133 -22.48 16.30 -4.28
CA SER A 133 -22.71 15.99 -2.86
C SER A 133 -22.73 14.50 -2.56
N GLY A 134 -22.80 13.67 -3.60
CA GLY A 134 -22.76 12.22 -3.51
C GLY A 134 -22.42 11.57 -4.86
N LYS A 135 -22.39 10.23 -4.86
CA LYS A 135 -22.01 9.43 -6.03
C LYS A 135 -22.95 9.64 -7.22
N GLU A 136 -24.24 9.90 -6.97
CA GLU A 136 -25.26 10.12 -8.00
C GLU A 136 -24.99 11.40 -8.80
N ASP A 137 -24.44 12.43 -8.17
CA ASP A 137 -24.10 13.70 -8.81
C ASP A 137 -22.88 13.61 -9.75
N LEU A 138 -22.20 12.45 -9.77
CA LEU A 138 -21.13 12.15 -10.71
C LEU A 138 -21.65 11.79 -12.11
N ALA A 139 -22.96 11.64 -12.30
CA ALA A 139 -23.56 11.47 -13.61
C ALA A 139 -23.11 12.58 -14.59
N ASP A 140 -22.71 12.15 -15.78
CA ASP A 140 -22.22 13.00 -16.88
C ASP A 140 -21.00 13.86 -16.53
N LYS A 141 -20.29 13.57 -15.42
CA LYS A 141 -19.05 14.25 -15.05
C LYS A 141 -17.84 13.49 -15.56
N SER A 142 -16.81 14.23 -15.94
CA SER A 142 -15.48 13.66 -16.20
C SER A 142 -14.69 13.52 -14.90
N ILE A 143 -14.19 12.31 -14.65
CA ILE A 143 -13.57 11.93 -13.38
C ILE A 143 -12.19 11.35 -13.67
N ALA A 144 -11.13 11.96 -13.13
CA ALA A 144 -9.79 11.41 -13.19
C ALA A 144 -9.55 10.45 -12.01
N VAL A 145 -9.02 9.27 -12.28
CA VAL A 145 -8.66 8.28 -11.25
C VAL A 145 -7.42 7.49 -11.67
N ASN A 146 -6.64 7.01 -10.69
CA ASN A 146 -5.43 6.23 -10.92
C ASN A 146 -5.79 4.76 -11.15
N ARG A 147 -5.39 4.19 -12.28
CA ARG A 147 -5.78 2.85 -12.72
C ARG A 147 -5.28 1.77 -11.77
N GLY A 148 -6.15 0.82 -11.44
CA GLY A 148 -5.77 -0.36 -10.64
C GLY A 148 -5.57 -0.10 -9.14
N THR A 149 -5.84 1.13 -8.69
CA THR A 149 -5.84 1.46 -7.25
C THR A 149 -7.21 1.18 -6.63
N LEU A 150 -7.32 1.31 -5.30
CA LEU A 150 -8.61 1.12 -4.62
C LEU A 150 -9.58 2.26 -4.95
N GLU A 151 -9.07 3.45 -5.25
CA GLU A 151 -9.83 4.59 -5.77
C GLU A 151 -10.57 4.23 -7.06
N ASP A 152 -9.91 3.56 -8.00
CA ASP A 152 -10.52 3.11 -9.26
C ASP A 152 -11.63 2.08 -9.03
N THR A 153 -11.35 1.03 -8.26
CA THR A 153 -12.32 -0.05 -8.06
C THR A 153 -13.50 0.39 -7.21
N SER A 154 -13.27 1.17 -6.16
CA SER A 154 -14.33 1.72 -5.30
C SER A 154 -15.20 2.75 -6.03
N LEU A 155 -14.62 3.61 -6.87
CA LEU A 155 -15.38 4.53 -7.73
C LEU A 155 -16.22 3.74 -8.73
N THR A 156 -15.61 2.79 -9.44
CA THR A 156 -16.28 1.98 -10.47
C THR A 156 -17.49 1.24 -9.90
N ALA A 157 -17.42 0.78 -8.65
CA ALA A 157 -18.51 0.07 -8.00
C ALA A 157 -19.76 0.93 -7.72
N VAL A 158 -19.63 2.26 -7.68
CA VAL A 158 -20.70 3.14 -7.19
C VAL A 158 -21.10 4.25 -8.14
N VAL A 159 -20.30 4.54 -9.17
CA VAL A 159 -20.53 5.65 -10.08
C VAL A 159 -21.69 5.37 -11.05
N PRO A 160 -22.52 6.37 -11.41
CA PRO A 160 -23.53 6.22 -12.45
C PRO A 160 -22.92 5.80 -13.79
N ALA A 161 -23.66 5.02 -14.58
CA ALA A 161 -23.19 4.51 -15.88
C ALA A 161 -22.86 5.62 -16.89
N SER A 162 -23.41 6.83 -16.73
CA SER A 162 -23.16 7.96 -17.61
C SER A 162 -21.93 8.79 -17.22
N ALA A 163 -21.27 8.49 -16.10
CA ALA A 163 -20.05 9.16 -15.73
C ALA A 163 -18.90 8.79 -16.67
N ASP A 164 -18.08 9.79 -17.01
CA ASP A 164 -16.89 9.64 -17.85
C ASP A 164 -15.66 9.40 -16.96
N VAL A 165 -15.45 8.14 -16.59
CA VAL A 165 -14.30 7.72 -15.77
C VAL A 165 -13.04 7.59 -16.63
N ARG A 166 -12.12 8.53 -16.44
CA ARG A 166 -10.83 8.61 -17.14
C ARG A 166 -9.72 8.06 -16.25
N ARG A 167 -9.21 6.90 -16.65
CA ARG A 167 -8.17 6.17 -15.91
C ARG A 167 -6.77 6.52 -16.40
N PHE A 168 -5.96 7.06 -15.52
CA PHE A 168 -4.56 7.41 -15.77
C PHE A 168 -3.61 6.42 -15.10
N ASP A 169 -2.39 6.31 -15.61
CA ASP A 169 -1.44 5.29 -15.14
C ASP A 169 -0.64 5.70 -13.89
N ASN A 170 -0.78 6.95 -13.43
CA ASN A 170 -0.09 7.48 -12.25
C ASN A 170 -0.84 8.70 -11.66
N TYR A 171 -0.55 9.03 -10.39
CA TYR A 171 -1.23 10.10 -9.65
C TYR A 171 -0.91 11.48 -10.22
N ASN A 172 0.32 11.72 -10.68
CA ASN A 172 0.68 12.98 -11.34
C ASN A 172 -0.26 13.28 -12.51
N SER A 173 -0.58 12.27 -13.34
CA SER A 173 -1.46 12.42 -14.49
C SER A 173 -2.92 12.65 -14.08
N VAL A 174 -3.39 12.00 -13.01
CA VAL A 174 -4.72 12.28 -12.40
C VAL A 174 -4.82 13.74 -11.98
N ILE A 175 -3.82 14.20 -11.24
CA ILE A 175 -3.76 15.57 -10.73
C ILE A 175 -3.70 16.56 -11.90
N GLN A 176 -2.86 16.33 -12.91
CA GLN A 176 -2.76 17.22 -14.07
C GLN A 176 -4.06 17.25 -14.90
N ALA A 177 -4.74 16.12 -15.06
CA ALA A 177 -6.02 16.08 -15.75
C ALA A 177 -7.07 16.93 -15.03
N PHE A 178 -7.11 16.87 -13.70
CA PHE A 178 -7.97 17.76 -12.90
C PHE A 178 -7.57 19.23 -13.03
N LEU A 179 -6.28 19.53 -12.85
CA LEU A 179 -5.75 20.90 -12.83
C LEU A 179 -5.83 21.63 -14.17
N SER A 180 -5.82 20.90 -15.28
CA SER A 180 -5.98 21.42 -16.65
C SER A 180 -7.45 21.55 -17.07
N GLY A 181 -8.39 21.06 -16.25
CA GLY A 181 -9.80 20.98 -16.61
C GLY A 181 -10.12 19.86 -17.61
N GLN A 182 -9.16 18.99 -17.92
CA GLN A 182 -9.41 17.78 -18.69
C GLN A 182 -10.45 16.91 -17.96
N ALA A 183 -10.37 16.77 -16.64
CA ALA A 183 -11.39 16.15 -15.80
C ALA A 183 -11.98 17.17 -14.83
N GLN A 184 -13.30 17.13 -14.64
CA GLN A 184 -14.01 18.04 -13.72
C GLN A 184 -13.76 17.72 -12.26
N VAL A 185 -13.55 16.45 -11.92
CA VAL A 185 -13.22 15.99 -10.58
C VAL A 185 -12.10 14.96 -10.64
N MET A 186 -11.42 14.76 -9.52
CA MET A 186 -10.51 13.64 -9.33
C MET A 186 -10.91 12.83 -8.10
N VAL A 187 -10.60 11.54 -8.13
CA VAL A 187 -10.73 10.64 -6.98
C VAL A 187 -9.34 10.23 -6.53
N VAL A 188 -8.99 10.67 -5.32
CA VAL A 188 -7.67 10.49 -4.68
C VAL A 188 -7.87 10.41 -3.16
N GLY A 189 -6.81 10.08 -2.44
CA GLY A 189 -6.78 10.21 -0.98
C GLY A 189 -6.99 11.63 -0.48
N ASN A 190 -7.53 11.75 0.73
CA ASN A 190 -7.71 13.02 1.42
C ASN A 190 -6.42 13.85 1.50
N ASP A 191 -5.28 13.23 1.84
CA ASP A 191 -4.02 13.96 2.02
C ASP A 191 -3.40 14.37 0.68
N VAL A 192 -3.51 13.50 -0.35
CA VAL A 192 -3.11 13.82 -1.72
C VAL A 192 -3.96 14.98 -2.26
N GLY A 193 -5.27 14.89 -2.07
CA GLY A 193 -6.21 15.95 -2.41
C GLY A 193 -5.80 17.25 -1.74
N SER A 194 -5.61 17.25 -0.43
CA SER A 194 -5.23 18.43 0.36
C SER A 194 -3.95 19.11 -0.13
N GLN A 195 -2.94 18.35 -0.56
CA GLN A 195 -1.72 18.91 -1.16
C GLN A 195 -1.98 19.62 -2.49
N VAL A 196 -2.91 19.11 -3.30
CA VAL A 196 -3.37 19.78 -4.52
C VAL A 196 -4.17 21.04 -4.17
N LEU A 197 -5.07 20.95 -3.18
CA LEU A 197 -5.89 22.07 -2.72
C LEU A 197 -5.05 23.28 -2.31
N ALA A 198 -3.98 23.04 -1.54
CA ALA A 198 -3.10 24.07 -1.02
C ALA A 198 -2.34 24.85 -2.11
N LYS A 199 -2.18 24.29 -3.32
CA LYS A 199 -1.34 24.88 -4.38
C LYS A 199 -2.12 25.64 -5.46
N ARG A 200 -3.45 25.54 -5.50
CA ARG A 200 -4.28 26.06 -6.61
C ARG A 200 -5.49 26.87 -6.13
N VAL A 201 -5.20 28.08 -5.66
CA VAL A 201 -6.18 29.04 -5.12
C VAL A 201 -7.16 29.52 -6.20
N ASP A 202 -6.76 29.49 -7.48
CA ASP A 202 -7.57 29.89 -8.63
C ASP A 202 -8.81 29.02 -8.83
N LEU A 203 -8.66 27.70 -8.71
CA LEU A 203 -9.75 26.73 -8.90
C LEU A 203 -10.65 26.56 -7.67
N LYS A 204 -10.21 27.07 -6.50
CA LYS A 204 -10.81 26.82 -5.18
C LYS A 204 -11.33 25.39 -5.05
N PRO A 205 -10.48 24.38 -5.29
CA PRO A 205 -10.91 23.00 -5.18
C PRO A 205 -11.28 22.69 -3.73
N GLU A 206 -12.21 21.76 -3.54
CA GLU A 206 -12.65 21.30 -2.23
C GLU A 206 -12.99 19.81 -2.29
N GLN A 207 -13.02 19.17 -1.12
CA GLN A 207 -13.62 17.86 -0.99
C GLN A 207 -15.13 17.95 -1.15
N LYS A 208 -15.67 17.17 -2.09
CA LYS A 208 -17.10 17.07 -2.35
C LYS A 208 -17.77 16.09 -1.41
N PHE A 209 -17.21 14.90 -1.30
CA PHE A 209 -17.62 13.89 -0.33
C PHE A 209 -16.51 12.86 -0.14
N GLN A 210 -16.59 12.13 0.97
CA GLN A 210 -15.77 10.94 1.23
C GLN A 210 -16.42 9.72 0.55
N LEU A 211 -15.67 9.04 -0.30
CA LEU A 211 -16.11 7.86 -1.03
C LEU A 211 -16.00 6.58 -0.19
N LEU A 212 -14.87 6.42 0.52
CA LEU A 212 -14.56 5.19 1.26
C LEU A 212 -13.54 5.48 2.36
N SER A 213 -13.78 5.03 3.59
CA SER A 213 -12.75 4.93 4.62
C SER A 213 -11.81 3.77 4.26
N SER A 214 -10.50 3.99 4.26
CA SER A 214 -9.54 2.98 3.82
C SER A 214 -8.17 3.33 4.39
N PRO A 215 -7.91 3.09 5.69
CA PRO A 215 -6.59 3.31 6.24
C PRO A 215 -5.53 2.52 5.45
N ASP A 216 -4.30 3.02 5.46
CA ASP A 216 -3.22 2.42 4.69
C ASP A 216 -2.58 1.27 5.46
N HIS A 217 -2.60 0.08 4.85
CA HIS A 217 -1.93 -1.11 5.35
C HIS A 217 -0.63 -1.40 4.61
N ILE A 218 0.18 -2.27 5.22
CA ILE A 218 1.29 -2.95 4.53
C ILE A 218 0.74 -4.27 4.01
N ALA A 219 0.97 -4.58 2.72
CA ALA A 219 0.65 -5.89 2.17
C ALA A 219 1.90 -6.74 1.96
N ILE A 220 1.76 -8.04 2.21
CA ILE A 220 2.79 -9.07 2.03
C ILE A 220 2.23 -10.27 1.27
N ASN A 221 3.11 -11.17 0.82
CA ASN A 221 2.68 -12.42 0.21
C ASN A 221 1.87 -13.28 1.18
N LYS A 222 0.97 -14.09 0.63
CA LYS A 222 0.22 -15.10 1.41
C LYS A 222 1.15 -16.09 2.08
N ASN A 223 0.69 -16.59 3.24
CA ASN A 223 1.32 -17.68 3.98
C ASN A 223 2.70 -17.31 4.59
N GLU A 224 2.88 -16.04 4.95
CA GLU A 224 4.10 -15.53 5.60
C GLU A 224 3.84 -15.13 7.07
N PRO A 225 3.41 -16.05 7.97
CA PRO A 225 2.94 -15.70 9.30
C PRO A 225 4.02 -15.08 10.20
N ARG A 226 5.29 -15.52 10.07
CA ARG A 226 6.41 -14.96 10.85
C ARG A 226 6.73 -13.53 10.43
N LEU A 227 6.79 -13.26 9.12
CA LEU A 227 6.95 -11.90 8.60
C LEU A 227 5.79 -11.01 9.01
N LYS A 228 4.54 -11.49 8.85
CA LYS A 228 3.34 -10.75 9.26
C LYS A 228 3.39 -10.36 10.74
N GLN A 229 3.73 -11.30 11.61
CA GLN A 229 3.84 -11.06 13.05
C GLN A 229 4.93 -10.02 13.35
N ALA A 230 6.14 -10.18 12.78
CA ALA A 230 7.24 -9.24 12.99
C ALA A 230 6.87 -7.80 12.58
N LEU A 231 6.18 -7.64 11.45
CA LEU A 231 5.73 -6.32 10.97
C LEU A 231 4.59 -5.76 11.83
N ASN A 232 3.64 -6.59 12.26
CA ASN A 232 2.58 -6.16 13.18
C ASN A 232 3.15 -5.66 14.50
N ASP A 233 4.12 -6.38 15.07
CA ASP A 233 4.79 -6.00 16.31
C ASP A 233 5.56 -4.69 16.15
N ALA A 234 6.20 -4.49 14.99
CA ALA A 234 6.88 -3.25 14.67
C ALA A 234 5.90 -2.06 14.55
N VAL A 235 4.77 -2.22 13.86
CA VAL A 235 3.72 -1.18 13.76
C VAL A 235 3.11 -0.88 15.13
N ALA A 236 2.81 -1.91 15.92
CA ALA A 236 2.30 -1.73 17.28
C ALA A 236 3.29 -0.97 18.17
N LYS A 237 4.60 -1.27 18.05
CA LYS A 237 5.65 -0.55 18.75
C LYS A 237 5.73 0.92 18.32
N LEU A 238 5.71 1.20 17.01
CA LEU A 238 5.70 2.56 16.45
C LEU A 238 4.52 3.41 16.97
N LEU A 239 3.37 2.76 17.15
CA LEU A 239 2.20 3.41 17.72
C LEU A 239 2.40 3.67 19.22
N ALA A 240 2.87 2.67 19.97
CA ALA A 240 3.03 2.75 21.42
C ALA A 240 4.13 3.73 21.88
N ASP A 241 5.22 3.88 21.12
CA ASP A 241 6.31 4.80 21.43
C ASP A 241 6.15 6.20 20.80
N GLY A 242 5.04 6.44 20.10
CA GLY A 242 4.68 7.74 19.54
C GLY A 242 5.38 8.09 18.24
N LYS A 243 6.25 7.22 17.70
CA LYS A 243 6.95 7.48 16.43
C LYS A 243 6.02 7.61 15.26
N LEU A 244 4.95 6.81 15.20
CA LEU A 244 3.95 6.92 14.14
C LEU A 244 3.20 8.26 14.20
N ASN A 245 2.98 8.79 15.40
CA ASN A 245 2.43 10.13 15.59
C ASN A 245 3.41 11.23 15.14
N GLU A 246 4.71 11.11 15.45
CA GLU A 246 5.72 12.06 14.94
C GLU A 246 5.74 12.09 13.40
N ILE A 247 5.69 10.92 12.76
CA ILE A 247 5.63 10.80 11.29
C ILE A 247 4.33 11.42 10.76
N SER A 248 3.18 11.18 11.41
CA SER A 248 1.90 11.78 11.06
C SER A 248 1.94 13.30 11.14
N VAL A 249 2.47 13.87 12.22
CA VAL A 249 2.60 15.33 12.35
C VAL A 249 3.55 15.88 11.29
N LYS A 250 4.66 15.19 11.00
CA LYS A 250 5.64 15.60 9.98
C LYS A 250 5.03 15.64 8.58
N TRP A 251 4.31 14.60 8.16
CA TRP A 251 3.87 14.45 6.76
C TRP A 251 2.41 14.82 6.52
N LEU A 252 1.52 14.48 7.44
CA LEU A 252 0.08 14.74 7.35
C LEU A 252 -0.32 16.03 8.06
N GLN A 253 0.61 16.68 8.77
CA GLN A 253 0.37 17.93 9.51
C GLN A 253 -0.77 17.81 10.55
N LYS A 254 -1.05 16.59 11.01
CA LYS A 254 -2.08 16.26 11.99
C LYS A 254 -1.56 15.20 12.96
N PRO A 255 -1.84 15.32 14.27
CA PRO A 255 -1.65 14.23 15.22
C PRO A 255 -2.42 12.98 14.80
N LEU A 256 -1.84 11.82 15.02
CA LEU A 256 -2.46 10.53 14.74
C LEU A 256 -3.51 10.22 15.83
N ASP A 257 -4.77 10.01 15.43
CA ASP A 257 -5.76 9.35 16.27
C ASP A 257 -5.75 7.85 15.93
N PRO A 258 -5.43 6.93 16.87
CA PRO A 258 -5.45 5.49 16.62
C PRO A 258 -6.81 4.95 16.15
N LYS A 259 -7.91 5.69 16.35
CA LYS A 259 -9.23 5.32 15.80
C LYS A 259 -9.28 5.45 14.28
N ASP A 260 -8.46 6.32 13.70
CA ASP A 260 -8.38 6.55 12.26
C ASP A 260 -7.58 5.43 11.53
N LEU A 261 -7.06 4.44 12.27
CA LEU A 261 -6.33 3.25 11.74
C LEU A 261 -7.21 2.00 11.63
N LYS A 262 -8.53 2.14 11.76
CA LYS A 262 -9.48 1.02 11.70
C LYS A 262 -10.24 1.04 10.37
N ASP A 263 -10.39 -0.15 9.79
CA ASP A 263 -11.25 -0.39 8.62
C ASP A 263 -12.74 -0.15 8.92
#